data_AF-A0A534S0N2-F1
#
_entry.id   AF-A0A534S0N2-F1
#
_cell.length_a   1.000
_cell.length_b   1.000
_cell.length_c   1.000
_cell.angle_alpha   90.00
_cell.angle_beta   90.00
_cell.angle_gamma   90.00
#
_symmetry.space_group_name_H-M   'P 1'
#
loop_
_entity.id
_entity.type
_entity.pdbx_description
1 polymer ?
#
loop_
_entity_poly.entity_id
_entity_poly.type
_entity_poly.pdbx_seq_one_letter_code
_entity_poly.pdbx_strand_id
1 'polypeptide(L)' 'FQKDFHGVRAMAEIAPDNVMWGSDYPHRDGTWPFSQKAIEEQFRGIPAPIQSKMLWENVRRVYKIDEPGQRASR' A
#
# COMPACT_ATOMS: atom_id res chain seq x y z
N PHE A 1 -7.80 -3.47 11.00
CA PHE A 1 -6.96 -4.13 9.96
C PHE A 1 -5.68 -3.35 9.62
N GLN A 2 -5.60 -2.06 9.91
CA GLN A 2 -4.51 -1.14 9.52
C GLN A 2 -3.16 -1.45 10.22
N LYS A 3 -3.23 -2.17 11.34
CA LYS A 3 -2.08 -2.66 12.12
C LYS A 3 -1.90 -4.18 12.01
N ASP A 4 -2.59 -4.82 11.07
CA ASP A 4 -2.60 -6.28 10.92
C ASP A 4 -1.43 -6.76 10.04
N PHE A 5 -0.35 -7.18 10.71
CA PHE A 5 0.82 -7.77 10.07
C PHE A 5 0.52 -9.05 9.29
N HIS A 6 -0.41 -9.87 9.81
CA HIS A 6 -0.76 -11.14 9.18
C HIS A 6 -1.59 -10.92 7.92
N GLY A 7 -2.51 -9.94 7.96
CA GLY A 7 -3.29 -9.54 6.81
C GLY A 7 -2.42 -9.11 5.63
N VAL A 8 -1.39 -8.28 5.87
CA VAL A 8 -0.48 -7.84 4.80
C VAL A 8 0.27 -9.02 4.17
N ARG A 9 0.80 -9.94 4.98
CA ARG A 9 1.50 -11.13 4.47
C ARG A 9 0.59 -12.08 3.70
N ALA A 10 -0.58 -12.38 4.26
CA ALA A 10 -1.56 -13.25 3.61
C ALA A 10 -1.98 -12.68 2.24
N MET A 11 -2.22 -11.38 2.16
CA MET A 11 -2.64 -10.76 0.90
C MET A 11 -1.51 -10.65 -0.12
N ALA A 12 -0.26 -10.51 0.32
CA ALA A 12 0.90 -10.58 -0.57
C ALA A 12 1.04 -11.94 -1.27
N GLU A 13 0.60 -13.02 -0.63
CA GLU A 13 0.60 -14.38 -1.19
C GLU A 13 -0.64 -14.68 -2.03
N ILE A 14 -1.82 -14.28 -1.54
CA ILE A 14 -3.11 -14.69 -2.11
C ILE A 14 -3.56 -13.75 -3.24
N ALA A 15 -3.41 -12.44 -3.06
CA ALA A 15 -4.06 -11.45 -3.92
C ALA A 15 -3.28 -10.12 -4.03
N PRO A 16 -1.99 -10.13 -4.38
CA PRO A 16 -1.14 -8.92 -4.36
C PRO A 16 -1.59 -7.83 -5.35
N ASP A 17 -2.34 -8.19 -6.39
CA ASP A 17 -2.87 -7.26 -7.40
C ASP A 17 -4.26 -6.68 -7.03
N ASN A 18 -4.85 -7.10 -5.91
CA ASN A 18 -6.23 -6.76 -5.54
C ASN A 18 -6.36 -6.07 -4.18
N VAL A 19 -5.24 -5.72 -3.56
CA VAL A 19 -5.21 -5.05 -2.25
C VAL A 19 -4.37 -3.78 -2.29
N MET A 20 -4.70 -2.83 -1.41
CA MET A 20 -3.97 -1.59 -1.22
C MET A 20 -3.75 -1.37 0.28
N TRP A 21 -2.57 -0.88 0.65
CA TRP A 21 -2.33 -0.42 2.00
C TRP A 21 -2.91 0.99 2.21
N GLY A 22 -3.42 1.27 3.40
CA GLY A 22 -3.96 2.59 3.74
C GLY A 22 -3.77 2.91 5.22
N SER A 23 -3.48 4.18 5.52
CA SER A 23 -3.19 4.65 6.87
C SER A 23 -4.42 4.89 7.75
N ASP A 24 -5.60 5.02 7.13
CA ASP A 24 -6.87 5.37 7.80
C ASP A 24 -6.81 6.70 8.56
N TYR A 25 -6.10 7.69 8.02
CA TYR A 25 -6.11 9.05 8.54
C TYR A 25 -7.50 9.69 8.41
N PRO A 26 -8.00 10.44 9.41
CA PRO A 26 -7.40 10.77 10.72
C PRO A 26 -7.90 9.89 11.87
N HIS A 27 -8.42 8.71 11.59
CA HIS A 27 -9.03 7.87 12.63
C HIS A 27 -7.99 7.47 13.69
N ARG A 28 -8.45 7.45 14.96
CA ARG A 28 -7.63 7.10 16.14
C ARG A 28 -6.92 5.76 15.97
N ASP A 29 -7.60 4.81 15.33
CA ASP A 29 -7.10 3.44 15.18
C ASP A 29 -6.18 3.27 13.96
N GLY A 30 -6.01 4.31 13.15
CA GLY A 30 -5.09 4.37 12.01
C GLY A 30 -3.60 4.38 12.40
N THR A 31 -2.76 4.62 11.41
CA THR A 31 -1.29 4.59 11.55
C THR A 31 -0.64 5.97 11.48
N TRP A 32 -1.38 7.04 11.26
CA TRP A 32 -0.84 8.41 11.32
C TRP A 32 -0.47 8.78 12.78
N PRO A 33 0.66 9.47 13.05
CA PRO A 33 1.69 9.97 12.13
C PRO A 33 2.81 8.98 11.78
N PHE A 34 2.79 7.77 12.31
CA PHE A 34 3.87 6.79 12.19
C PHE A 34 3.70 5.82 11.01
N SER A 35 3.12 6.30 9.90
CA SER A 35 2.74 5.45 8.76
C SER A 35 3.93 4.78 8.08
N GLN A 36 5.06 5.48 7.97
CA GLN A 36 6.29 4.91 7.39
C GLN A 36 6.79 3.72 8.21
N LYS A 37 6.83 3.86 9.54
CA LYS A 37 7.22 2.77 10.45
C LYS A 37 6.27 1.57 10.33
N ALA A 38 4.96 1.81 10.23
CA ALA A 38 3.99 0.74 10.03
C ALA A 38 4.23 -0.02 8.71
N ILE A 39 4.52 0.68 7.62
CA ILE A 39 4.86 0.07 6.32
C ILE A 39 6.15 -0.76 6.44
N GLU A 40 7.21 -0.21 7.01
CA GLU A 40 8.50 -0.90 7.20
C GLU A 40 8.34 -2.22 7.97
N GLU A 41 7.52 -2.21 9.03
CA GLU A 41 7.30 -3.39 9.86
C GLU A 41 6.39 -4.42 9.16
N GLN A 42 5.30 -3.96 8.52
CA GLN A 42 4.32 -4.84 7.87
C GLN A 42 4.85 -5.52 6.60
N PHE A 43 5.67 -4.80 5.81
CA PHE A 43 6.20 -5.31 4.55
C PHE A 43 7.58 -5.97 4.69
N ARG A 44 8.11 -6.10 5.91
CA ARG A 44 9.40 -6.77 6.15
C ARG A 44 9.39 -8.21 5.61
N GLY A 45 10.30 -8.48 4.68
CA GLY A 45 10.47 -9.79 4.04
C GLY A 45 9.58 -10.01 2.81
N ILE A 46 8.69 -9.08 2.47
CA ILE A 46 7.89 -9.13 1.24
C ILE A 46 8.76 -8.68 0.06
N PRO A 47 8.80 -9.39 -1.08
CA PRO A 47 9.60 -8.99 -2.23
C PRO A 47 9.21 -7.59 -2.75
N ALA A 48 10.20 -6.78 -3.13
CA ALA A 48 9.98 -5.40 -3.58
C ALA A 48 8.93 -5.24 -4.70
N PRO A 49 8.83 -6.13 -5.71
CA PRO A 49 7.77 -6.04 -6.72
C PRO A 49 6.36 -6.17 -6.13
N ILE A 50 6.18 -6.98 -5.09
CA ILE A 50 4.88 -7.13 -4.42
C ILE A 50 4.57 -5.91 -3.54
N GLN A 51 5.58 -5.35 -2.87
CA GLN A 51 5.41 -4.09 -2.13
C GLN A 51 4.97 -2.97 -3.07
N SER A 52 5.59 -2.85 -4.25
CA SER A 52 5.24 -1.84 -5.27
C SER A 52 3.75 -1.92 -5.65
N LYS A 53 3.25 -3.13 -5.91
CA LYS A 53 1.83 -3.36 -6.20
C LYS A 53 0.91 -2.83 -5.11
N MET A 54 1.16 -3.26 -3.88
CA MET A 54 0.27 -3.01 -2.74
C MET A 54 0.37 -1.58 -2.19
N LEU A 55 1.52 -0.91 -2.36
CA LEU A 55 1.75 0.46 -1.89
C LEU A 55 1.46 1.53 -2.95
N TRP A 56 1.50 1.18 -4.25
CA TRP A 56 1.39 2.19 -5.31
C TRP A 56 0.65 1.72 -6.58
N GLU A 57 1.06 0.62 -7.20
CA GLU A 57 0.59 0.33 -8.57
C GLU A 57 -0.91 0.00 -8.61
N ASN A 58 -1.44 -0.66 -7.58
CA ASN A 58 -2.87 -0.95 -7.48
C ASN A 58 -3.72 0.32 -7.35
N VAL A 59 -3.32 1.25 -6.47
CA VAL A 59 -4.03 2.53 -6.31
C VAL A 59 -3.95 3.34 -7.61
N ARG A 60 -2.77 3.37 -8.24
CA ARG A 60 -2.57 4.05 -9.51
C ARG A 60 -3.51 3.52 -10.60
N ARG A 61 -3.59 2.20 -10.76
CA ARG A 61 -4.45 1.55 -11.76
C ARG A 61 -5.94 1.81 -11.51
N VAL A 62 -6.40 1.68 -10.26
CA VAL A 62 -7.82 1.84 -9.92
C VAL A 62 -8.27 3.29 -10.06
N TYR A 63 -7.47 4.23 -9.55
CA TYR A 63 -7.82 5.65 -9.54
C TYR A 63 -7.31 6.41 -10.77
N LYS A 64 -6.69 5.72 -11.72
CA LYS A 64 -6.13 6.30 -12.96
C LYS A 64 -5.19 7.48 -12.65
N ILE A 65 -4.32 7.28 -11.66
CA ILE A 65 -3.33 8.29 -11.26
C ILE A 65 -2.18 8.25 -12.29
N ASP A 66 -1.81 9.41 -12.81
CA ASP A 66 -0.69 9.50 -13.75
C ASP A 66 0.63 9.19 -13.03
N GLU A 67 1.60 8.67 -13.79
CA GLU A 67 2.93 8.47 -13.24
C GLU A 67 3.57 9.83 -12.94
N PRO A 68 4.24 10.00 -11.78
CA PRO A 68 4.95 11.24 -11.50
C PRO A 68 5.95 11.56 -12.63
N GLY A 69 5.75 12.69 -13.32
CA GLY A 69 6.58 13.11 -14.47
C GLY A 69 5.98 12.81 -15.84
N GLN A 70 4.97 11.94 -15.94
CA GLN A 70 4.08 11.88 -17.09
C GLN A 70 3.04 13.00 -16.92
N ARG A 71 3.34 14.21 -17.42
CA ARG A 71 2.25 15.18 -17.63
C ARG A 71 1.30 14.58 -18.65
N ALA A 72 0.03 14.43 -18.28
CA ALA A 72 -1.02 14.10 -19.22
C ALA A 72 -0.94 15.07 -20.39
N SER A 73 -0.60 14.55 -21.57
CA SER A 73 -0.82 15.25 -22.84
C SER A 73 -2.33 15.32 -23.03
N ARG A 74 -2.93 16.40 -22.53
CA ARG A 74 -4.26 16.86 -22.93
C ARG A 74 -4.11 18.10 -23.78
#